data_AF-A0A9E0QP80-F1
#
_entry.id   AF-A0A9E0QP80-F1
#
_cell.length_a   1.000
_cell.length_b   1.000
_cell.length_c   1.000
_cell.angle_alpha   90.00
_cell.angle_beta   90.00
_cell.angle_gamma   90.00
#
_symmetry.space_group_name_H-M   'P 1'
#
loop_
_entity.id
_entity.type
_entity.pdbx_description
1 polymer ?
#
loop_
_entity_poly.entity_id
_entity_poly.type
_entity_poly.pdbx_seq_one_letter_code
_entity_poly.pdbx_strand_id
1 'polypeptide(L)'
;QHEREDTSLTDALAGIPGQERGMPDWKDNYISTLLIKGWWMNDRLSPQVIQAYDWGANAYVISPSVDWLISDNWRLQVAANLKFGDGARKFSDCRTCNPFPPVTGAGLPGDPNIEYDRGLGGFEPLGRFRAGPIGMAQNEDEIQVTLRYRF
;
A
#
# COMPACT_ATOMS: atom_id res chain seq x y z
N GLN A 1 -15.35 10.19 -10.30
CA GLN A 1 -16.30 9.92 -9.20
C GLN A 1 -15.94 8.59 -8.54
N HIS A 2 -14.68 8.35 -8.15
CA HIS A 2 -14.23 7.01 -7.70
C HIS A 2 -13.43 7.13 -6.40
N GLU A 3 -14.03 7.77 -5.39
CA GLU A 3 -13.62 7.63 -4.00
C GLU A 3 -14.79 7.01 -3.24
N ARG A 4 -14.48 6.29 -2.17
CA ARG A 4 -15.45 5.83 -1.16
C ARG A 4 -16.12 7.06 -0.53
N GLU A 5 -17.22 7.50 -1.12
CA GLU A 5 -18.06 8.55 -0.58
C GLU A 5 -18.97 7.89 0.47
N ASP A 6 -18.80 8.29 1.74
CA ASP A 6 -19.77 7.95 2.77
C ASP A 6 -20.98 8.85 2.52
N THR A 7 -22.08 8.29 2.02
CA THR A 7 -23.35 9.00 1.92
C THR A 7 -23.94 9.16 3.33
N SER A 8 -23.26 9.88 4.21
CA SER A 8 -23.79 10.29 5.49
C SER A 8 -24.31 11.72 5.40
N LEU A 9 -25.65 11.78 5.52
CA LEU A 9 -26.53 12.94 5.76
C LEU A 9 -27.17 13.67 4.57
N THR A 10 -26.63 13.68 3.35
CA THR A 10 -27.28 14.39 2.24
C THR A 10 -28.31 13.57 1.45
N ASP A 11 -28.27 12.24 1.50
CA ASP A 11 -29.25 11.34 0.84
C ASP A 11 -30.22 10.65 1.82
N ALA A 12 -30.36 11.19 3.04
CA ALA A 12 -31.16 10.61 4.13
C ALA A 12 -32.69 10.55 3.88
N LEU A 13 -33.16 10.76 2.65
CA LEU A 13 -34.55 10.54 2.24
C LEU A 13 -34.79 9.19 1.53
N ALA A 14 -33.76 8.35 1.37
CA ALA A 14 -33.90 6.98 0.89
C ALA A 14 -32.97 6.01 1.63
N GLY A 15 -33.33 5.65 2.86
CA GLY A 15 -33.04 4.33 3.44
C GLY A 15 -31.58 3.96 3.73
N ILE A 16 -31.24 4.05 5.03
CA ILE A 16 -30.12 3.42 5.75
C ILE A 16 -28.72 4.06 5.57
N PRO A 17 -28.14 4.64 6.64
CA PRO A 17 -26.78 5.21 6.61
C PRO A 17 -25.71 4.12 6.43
N GLY A 18 -24.70 4.40 5.60
CA GLY A 18 -23.48 3.57 5.47
C GLY A 18 -23.35 2.74 4.19
N GLN A 19 -23.96 3.16 3.07
CA GLN A 19 -23.73 2.53 1.77
C GLN A 19 -22.42 3.03 1.16
N GLU A 20 -21.42 2.16 1.05
CA GLU A 20 -20.11 2.49 0.49
C GLU A 20 -20.05 2.03 -0.97
N ARG A 21 -20.06 2.97 -1.91
CA ARG A 21 -20.04 2.69 -3.35
C ARG A 21 -18.81 3.31 -4.01
N GLY A 22 -17.93 2.51 -4.63
CA GLY A 22 -16.75 3.02 -5.33
C GLY A 22 -15.62 2.01 -5.54
N MET A 23 -14.59 2.40 -6.30
CA MET A 23 -13.33 1.65 -6.42
C MET A 23 -12.49 1.83 -5.14
N PRO A 24 -11.84 0.78 -4.61
CA PRO A 24 -11.00 0.82 -3.40
C PRO A 24 -9.66 1.52 -3.65
N ASP A 25 -9.69 2.75 -4.16
CA ASP A 25 -8.52 3.57 -4.41
C ASP A 25 -8.57 4.85 -3.56
N TRP A 26 -7.40 5.36 -3.21
CA TRP A 26 -7.28 6.64 -2.52
C TRP A 26 -7.41 7.74 -3.57
N LYS A 27 -8.37 8.66 -3.44
CA LYS A 27 -8.56 9.75 -4.42
C LYS A 27 -7.32 10.61 -4.57
N ASP A 28 -6.72 10.95 -3.44
CA ASP A 28 -5.46 11.65 -3.36
C ASP A 28 -4.49 10.78 -2.55
N ASN A 29 -3.47 10.22 -3.21
CA ASN A 29 -2.36 9.54 -2.54
C ASN A 29 -1.06 10.30 -2.76
N TYR A 30 -0.34 10.53 -1.66
CA TYR A 30 0.96 11.17 -1.68
C TYR A 30 2.00 10.16 -1.22
N ILE A 31 3.12 10.10 -1.94
CA ILE A 31 4.28 9.31 -1.56
C ILE A 31 5.43 10.28 -1.34
N SER A 32 5.91 10.35 -0.10
CA SER A 32 7.08 11.15 0.24
C SER A 32 8.32 10.29 0.18
N THR A 33 9.37 10.76 -0.49
CA THR A 33 10.65 10.07 -0.57
C THR A 33 11.76 10.97 -0.04
N LEU A 34 12.70 10.38 0.69
CA LEU A 34 13.85 11.07 1.28
C LEU A 34 15.12 10.28 0.96
N LEU A 35 16.10 10.96 0.37
CA LEU A 35 17.42 10.44 0.09
C LEU A 35 18.45 11.19 0.93
N ILE A 36 19.20 10.48 1.76
CA ILE A 36 20.35 11.03 2.47
C ILE A 36 21.59 10.30 2.00
N LYS A 37 22.61 11.06 1.59
CA LYS A 37 23.89 10.51 1.14
C LYS A 37 25.04 11.28 1.76
N GLY A 38 26.02 10.54 2.25
CA GLY A 38 27.28 11.07 2.77
C GLY A 38 28.46 10.61 1.93
N TRP A 39 29.54 11.37 2.01
CA TRP A 39 30.83 11.02 1.43
C TRP A 39 31.93 11.23 2.46
N TRP A 40 32.74 10.22 2.69
CA TRP A 40 33.85 10.24 3.63
C TRP A 40 35.10 9.60 3.04
N MET A 41 36.25 9.91 3.66
CA MET A 41 37.55 9.36 3.28
C MET A 41 37.88 9.60 1.80
N ASN A 42 37.66 10.82 1.31
CA ASN A 42 37.88 11.19 -0.09
C ASN A 42 37.06 10.28 -1.04
N ASP A 43 35.75 10.20 -0.81
CA ASP A 43 34.76 9.38 -1.52
C ASP A 43 34.97 7.85 -1.47
N ARG A 44 35.90 7.36 -0.64
CA ARG A 44 36.10 5.92 -0.45
C ARG A 44 34.97 5.26 0.33
N LEU A 45 34.29 5.99 1.21
CA LEU A 45 33.13 5.49 1.94
C LEU A 45 31.93 6.39 1.68
N SER A 46 30.90 5.79 1.12
CA SER A 46 29.69 6.48 0.69
C SER A 46 28.46 5.77 1.27
N PRO A 47 27.99 6.12 2.48
CA PRO A 47 26.69 5.67 2.94
C PRO A 47 25.57 6.40 2.19
N GLN A 48 24.47 5.69 2.00
CA GLN A 48 23.26 6.23 1.43
C GLN A 48 22.06 5.54 2.05
N VAL A 49 21.08 6.32 2.49
CA VAL A 49 19.81 5.81 3.00
C VAL A 49 18.69 6.42 2.18
N ILE A 50 17.83 5.56 1.62
CA ILE A 50 16.62 5.96 0.90
C ILE A 50 15.43 5.57 1.75
N GLN A 51 14.50 6.49 1.96
CA GLN A 51 13.26 6.25 2.68
C GLN A 51 12.08 6.65 1.80
N ALA A 52 10.99 5.88 1.87
CA ALA A 52 9.74 6.19 1.21
C ALA A 52 8.58 5.94 2.16
N TYR A 53 7.60 6.84 2.18
CA TYR A 53 6.37 6.69 2.95
C TYR A 53 5.17 6.98 2.06
N ASP A 54 4.27 6.02 1.97
CA ASP A 54 2.99 6.11 1.27
C ASP A 54 1.90 6.44 2.31
N TRP A 55 1.35 7.65 2.22
CA TRP A 55 0.40 8.18 3.20
C TRP A 55 -0.99 7.56 3.07
N GLY A 56 -1.41 7.18 1.86
CA GLY A 56 -2.68 6.48 1.65
C GLY A 56 -2.61 5.03 2.11
N ALA A 57 -1.52 4.34 1.79
CA ALA A 57 -1.29 2.97 2.22
C ALA A 57 -0.89 2.83 3.70
N ASN A 58 -0.44 3.89 4.37
CA ASN A 58 0.26 3.84 5.66
C ASN A 58 1.41 2.82 5.62
N ALA A 59 2.23 2.87 4.57
CA ALA A 59 3.31 1.92 4.35
C ALA A 59 4.64 2.64 4.17
N TYR A 60 5.69 2.10 4.78
CA TYR A 60 7.02 2.68 4.93
C TYR A 60 8.09 1.73 4.40
N VAL A 61 9.05 2.26 3.65
CA VAL A 61 10.25 1.52 3.23
C VAL A 61 11.48 2.30 3.65
N ILE A 62 12.47 1.59 4.18
CA ILE A 62 13.82 2.10 4.39
C ILE A 62 14.83 1.19 3.70
N SER A 63 15.70 1.79 2.90
CA SER A 63 16.77 1.10 2.20
C SER A 63 18.12 1.74 2.55
N PRO A 64 18.79 1.25 3.60
CA PRO A 64 20.16 1.64 3.88
C PRO A 64 21.13 0.92 2.94
N SER A 65 22.13 1.63 2.48
CA SER A 65 23.20 1.11 1.63
C SER A 65 24.53 1.78 1.97
N VAL A 66 25.60 1.03 1.83
CA VAL A 66 26.97 1.50 2.04
C VAL A 66 27.82 0.98 0.91
N ASP A 67 28.52 1.90 0.27
CA ASP A 67 29.55 1.58 -0.71
C ASP A 67 30.92 1.98 -0.14
N TRP A 68 31.81 0.99 -0.05
CA TRP A 68 33.12 1.14 0.56
C TRP A 68 34.22 0.60 -0.36
N LEU A 69 35.12 1.48 -0.74
CA LEU A 69 36.36 1.18 -1.41
C LEU A 69 37.44 0.92 -0.34
N ILE A 70 37.69 -0.37 -0.08
CA ILE A 70 38.66 -0.84 0.93
C ILE A 70 40.09 -0.49 0.48
N SER A 71 40.37 -0.74 -0.80
CA SER A 71 41.62 -0.42 -1.48
C SER A 71 41.30 -0.04 -2.93
N ASP A 72 42.27 0.47 -3.67
CA ASP A 72 42.08 0.85 -5.10
C ASP A 72 41.61 -0.32 -5.99
N ASN A 73 41.74 -1.55 -5.48
CA ASN A 73 41.35 -2.80 -6.15
C ASN A 73 40.13 -3.49 -5.53
N TRP A 74 39.69 -3.13 -4.32
CA TRP A 74 38.61 -3.81 -3.59
C TRP A 74 37.47 -2.84 -3.29
N ARG A 75 36.27 -3.18 -3.76
CA ARG A 75 35.03 -2.44 -3.47
C ARG A 75 33.97 -3.37 -2.91
N LEU A 76 33.44 -3.02 -1.76
CA LEU A 76 32.35 -3.70 -1.08
C LEU A 76 31.11 -2.81 -1.09
N GLN A 77 30.00 -3.33 -1.57
CA GLN A 77 28.70 -2.68 -1.51
C GLN A 77 27.75 -3.57 -0.71
N VAL A 78 27.11 -2.99 0.30
CA VAL A 78 26.10 -3.65 1.11
C VAL A 78 24.83 -2.79 1.06
N ALA A 79 23.69 -3.39 0.75
CA ALA A 79 22.41 -2.73 0.77
C ALA A 79 21.37 -3.63 1.45
N ALA A 80 20.40 -3.02 2.11
CA ALA A 80 19.21 -3.69 2.59
C ALA A 80 17.97 -2.92 2.12
N ASN A 81 16.85 -3.60 2.00
CA ASN A 81 15.55 -3.07 1.70
C ASN A 81 14.60 -3.66 2.73
N LEU A 82 14.11 -2.83 3.64
CA LEU A 82 13.22 -3.21 4.71
C LEU A 82 11.88 -2.51 4.50
N LYS A 83 10.80 -3.29 4.46
CA LYS A 83 9.45 -2.79 4.17
C LYS A 83 8.56 -3.02 5.38
N PHE A 84 7.83 -1.99 5.77
CA PHE A 84 6.94 -2.00 6.92
C PHE A 84 5.60 -1.41 6.52
N GLY A 85 4.49 -1.96 7.00
CA GLY A 85 3.19 -1.43 6.63
C GLY A 85 2.04 -2.24 7.18
N ASP A 86 0.85 -1.73 6.92
CA ASP A 86 -0.41 -2.32 7.37
C ASP A 86 -1.01 -3.17 6.27
N GLY A 87 -0.35 -4.29 5.97
CA GLY A 87 -0.98 -5.51 5.51
C GLY A 87 -1.66 -5.53 4.15
N ALA A 88 -2.14 -6.72 3.81
CA ALA A 88 -3.30 -6.81 2.94
C ALA A 88 -4.50 -6.15 3.67
N ARG A 89 -5.13 -5.16 3.05
CA ARG A 89 -6.32 -4.51 3.61
C ARG A 89 -7.56 -5.31 3.22
N LYS A 90 -8.54 -5.42 4.12
CA LYS A 90 -9.83 -6.07 3.80
C LYS A 90 -10.72 -5.08 3.06
N PHE A 91 -11.35 -5.54 1.98
CA PHE A 91 -12.34 -4.74 1.25
C PHE A 91 -13.54 -5.61 0.89
N SER A 92 -14.74 -5.05 1.02
CA SER A 92 -15.99 -5.71 0.65
C SER A 92 -16.13 -5.80 -0.87
N ASP A 93 -16.14 -7.01 -1.43
CA ASP A 93 -16.25 -7.24 -2.88
C ASP A 93 -17.71 -7.28 -3.36
N CYS A 94 -18.63 -6.73 -2.58
CA CYS A 94 -20.05 -6.64 -2.86
C CYS A 94 -20.79 -7.91 -3.36
N ARG A 95 -20.22 -9.11 -3.17
CA ARG A 95 -20.82 -10.37 -3.64
C ARG A 95 -22.11 -10.74 -2.92
N THR A 96 -22.37 -10.11 -1.79
CA THR A 96 -23.62 -10.23 -1.02
C THR A 96 -24.35 -8.90 -0.88
N CYS A 97 -23.96 -7.91 -1.70
CA CYS A 97 -24.68 -6.64 -1.82
C CYS A 97 -25.99 -6.80 -2.57
N ASN A 98 -26.88 -5.84 -2.34
CA ASN A 98 -28.07 -5.62 -3.17
C ASN A 98 -27.98 -4.25 -3.85
N PRO A 99 -27.11 -4.07 -4.86
CA PRO A 99 -26.90 -2.76 -5.50
C PRO A 99 -28.12 -2.26 -6.31
N PHE A 100 -29.02 -3.16 -6.70
CA PHE A 100 -30.25 -2.84 -7.43
C PHE A 100 -31.45 -3.61 -6.84
N PRO A 101 -32.06 -3.09 -5.76
CA PRO A 101 -33.28 -3.67 -5.20
C PRO A 101 -34.44 -3.66 -6.23
N PRO A 102 -35.33 -4.67 -6.24
CA PRO A 102 -35.39 -5.86 -5.38
C PRO A 102 -34.78 -7.12 -5.98
N VAL A 103 -34.12 -7.03 -7.14
CA VAL A 103 -33.78 -8.21 -7.98
C VAL A 103 -32.35 -8.71 -7.79
N THR A 104 -31.48 -7.96 -7.11
CA THR A 104 -30.05 -8.33 -6.95
C THR A 104 -29.66 -8.85 -5.58
N GLY A 105 -30.57 -8.88 -4.60
CA GLY A 105 -30.31 -9.48 -3.30
C GLY A 105 -30.17 -10.99 -3.45
N ALA A 106 -28.99 -11.55 -3.18
CA ALA A 106 -28.63 -12.95 -3.41
C ALA A 106 -29.39 -14.00 -2.54
N GLY A 107 -30.66 -13.76 -2.19
CA GLY A 107 -31.48 -14.65 -1.35
C GLY A 107 -31.01 -14.76 0.10
N LEU A 108 -30.13 -13.85 0.53
CA LEU A 108 -29.52 -13.82 1.87
C LEU A 108 -30.37 -12.98 2.84
N PRO A 109 -30.38 -13.29 4.16
CA PRO A 109 -31.25 -12.62 5.13
C PRO A 109 -30.99 -11.10 5.20
N GLY A 110 -31.98 -10.31 4.81
CA GLY A 110 -31.96 -8.84 4.66
C GLY A 110 -33.24 -8.33 4.01
N ASP A 111 -33.56 -7.03 4.09
CA ASP A 111 -34.69 -6.46 3.34
C ASP A 111 -34.29 -6.37 1.85
N PRO A 112 -34.95 -7.14 0.96
CA PRO A 112 -34.60 -7.16 -0.46
C PRO A 112 -34.93 -5.84 -1.16
N ASN A 113 -35.70 -4.93 -0.55
CA ASN A 113 -36.11 -3.67 -1.16
C ASN A 113 -35.13 -2.51 -0.90
N ILE A 114 -34.06 -2.76 -0.16
CA ILE A 114 -33.09 -1.72 0.25
C ILE A 114 -31.72 -2.04 -0.33
N GLU A 115 -31.00 -1.00 -0.78
CA GLU A 115 -29.60 -1.11 -1.18
C GLU A 115 -28.75 -1.37 0.07
N TYR A 116 -27.96 -2.44 0.07
CA TYR A 116 -27.07 -2.76 1.20
C TYR A 116 -25.79 -3.45 0.74
N ASP A 117 -24.68 -3.17 1.43
CA ASP A 117 -23.48 -4.02 1.47
C ASP A 117 -23.35 -4.69 2.86
N ARG A 118 -23.11 -6.01 2.88
CA ARG A 118 -22.89 -6.75 4.14
C ARG A 118 -21.43 -6.77 4.59
N GLY A 119 -20.52 -6.13 3.87
CA GLY A 119 -19.11 -6.10 4.25
C GLY A 119 -18.44 -7.47 4.21
N LEU A 120 -19.03 -8.44 3.49
CA LEU A 120 -18.46 -9.79 3.29
C LEU A 120 -17.31 -9.68 2.28
N GLY A 121 -16.21 -9.13 2.78
CA GLY A 121 -14.99 -8.83 2.05
C GLY A 121 -13.85 -9.79 2.34
N GLY A 122 -13.05 -10.04 1.31
CA GLY A 122 -11.77 -10.74 1.41
C GLY A 122 -10.60 -9.77 1.33
N PHE A 123 -9.39 -10.31 1.41
CA PHE A 123 -8.16 -9.55 1.15
C PHE A 123 -7.91 -9.30 -0.36
N GLU A 124 -8.70 -9.93 -1.25
CA GLU A 124 -8.40 -10.02 -2.69
C GLU A 124 -9.67 -9.89 -3.55
N PRO A 125 -9.62 -9.20 -4.71
CA PRO A 125 -8.52 -8.43 -5.27
C PRO A 125 -8.50 -6.95 -4.84
N LEU A 126 -9.64 -6.45 -4.32
CA LEU A 126 -9.88 -5.03 -4.06
C LEU A 126 -9.09 -4.48 -2.86
N GLY A 127 -8.78 -5.33 -1.89
CA GLY A 127 -7.93 -5.01 -0.74
C GLY A 127 -6.49 -4.64 -1.09
N ARG A 128 -5.98 -5.18 -2.21
CA ARG A 128 -4.61 -4.95 -2.68
C ARG A 128 -4.43 -3.56 -3.29
N PHE A 129 -5.45 -3.00 -3.93
CA PHE A 129 -5.41 -1.63 -4.45
C PHE A 129 -5.29 -0.59 -3.33
N ARG A 130 -5.97 -0.83 -2.19
CA ARG A 130 -5.92 0.06 -1.03
C ARG A 130 -4.61 0.00 -0.24
N ALA A 131 -3.85 -1.09 -0.38
CA ALA A 131 -2.56 -1.28 0.27
C ALA A 131 -1.39 -0.65 -0.50
N GLY A 132 -1.60 -0.22 -1.75
CA GLY A 132 -0.59 0.49 -2.54
C GLY A 132 0.65 -0.36 -2.89
N PRO A 133 1.54 0.12 -3.77
CA PRO A 133 2.69 -0.65 -4.24
C PRO A 133 3.68 -1.03 -3.10
N ILE A 134 3.77 -0.21 -2.05
CA ILE A 134 4.65 -0.49 -0.90
C ILE A 134 4.02 -1.52 0.05
N GLY A 135 2.75 -1.34 0.43
CA GLY A 135 2.06 -2.25 1.36
C GLY A 135 1.87 -3.66 0.78
N MET A 136 1.79 -3.78 -0.56
CA MET A 136 1.74 -5.07 -1.23
C MET A 136 3.00 -5.92 -1.12
N ALA A 137 4.16 -5.29 -0.91
CA ALA A 137 5.46 -5.96 -0.85
C ALA A 137 6.03 -6.06 0.58
N GLN A 138 5.21 -5.81 1.62
CA GLN A 138 5.64 -5.71 3.02
C GLN A 138 6.37 -6.94 3.59
N ASN A 139 6.20 -8.12 2.99
CA ASN A 139 6.81 -9.37 3.47
C ASN A 139 8.08 -9.74 2.68
N GLU A 140 8.57 -8.84 1.84
CA GLU A 140 9.71 -9.05 0.95
C GLU A 140 10.86 -8.11 1.33
N ASP A 141 11.46 -8.39 2.49
CA ASP A 141 12.71 -7.78 2.89
C ASP A 141 13.87 -8.40 2.11
N GLU A 142 14.79 -7.56 1.63
CA GLU A 142 15.91 -8.00 0.79
C GLU A 142 17.23 -7.45 1.31
N ILE A 143 18.27 -8.29 1.32
CA ILE A 143 19.64 -7.88 1.65
C ILE A 143 20.53 -8.24 0.47
N GLN A 144 21.29 -7.27 -0.02
CA GLN A 144 22.20 -7.41 -1.14
C GLN A 144 23.63 -7.12 -0.70
N VAL A 145 24.55 -8.02 -1.01
CA VAL A 145 25.98 -7.85 -0.77
C VAL A 145 26.73 -8.11 -2.06
N THR A 146 27.53 -7.13 -2.49
CA THR A 146 28.35 -7.21 -3.70
C THR A 146 29.80 -6.91 -3.35
N LEU A 147 30.70 -7.83 -3.66
CA LEU A 147 32.14 -7.64 -3.54
C LEU A 147 32.78 -7.66 -4.93
N ARG A 148 33.55 -6.62 -5.25
CA ARG A 148 34.21 -6.46 -6.55
C ARG A 148 35.71 -6.29 -6.37
N TYR A 149 36.47 -7.08 -7.13
CA TYR A 149 37.92 -6.98 -7.25
C TYR A 149 38.32 -6.52 -8.66
N ARG A 150 39.31 -5.63 -8.77
CA ARG A 150 39.92 -5.22 -10.04
C ARG A 150 41.42 -5.48 -10.00
N PHE A 151 41.95 -6.10 -11.05
CA PHE A 151 43.38 -6.34 -11.25
C PHE A 151 44.08 -5.14 -11.89
#